data_AF-A0A7Y2ARY1-F1
#
_entry.id   AF-A0A7Y2ARY1-F1
#
_cell.length_a   1.000
_cell.length_b   1.000
_cell.length_c   1.000
_cell.angle_alpha   90.00
_cell.angle_beta   90.00
_cell.angle_gamma   90.00
#
_symmetry.space_group_name_H-M   'P 1'
#
loop_
_entity.id
_entity.type
_entity.pdbx_description
1 polymer ?
#
loop_
_entity_poly.entity_id
_entity_poly.type
_entity_poly.pdbx_seq_one_letter_code
_entity_poly.pdbx_strand_id
1 'polypeptide(L)'
;MKNKITELFGIQYPIIQAGMIWASGWRLASAVSNAGGLGLLGAGSMYPEVLREHIHKCQQATKKPFGVNVPMLYPDMDAIINIIIELGVKIVFTSAGNPATWTAHLKKHGITVVHVVSSVKFARKAEQAGVDAVVAEGFEAGGHNGRD
;
A
#
# COMPACT_ATOMS: atom_id res chain seq x y z
N MET A 1 -21.97 -3.84 4.22
CA MET A 1 -21.72 -5.30 4.10
C MET A 1 -20.35 -5.58 4.68
N LYS A 2 -20.24 -6.39 5.75
CA LYS A 2 -18.94 -6.77 6.31
C LYS A 2 -18.34 -7.93 5.50
N ASN A 3 -17.06 -7.83 5.17
CA ASN A 3 -16.27 -8.89 4.53
C ASN A 3 -14.82 -8.87 5.05
N LYS A 4 -14.03 -9.88 4.66
CA LYS A 4 -12.64 -10.03 5.10
C LYS A 4 -11.77 -8.78 4.86
N ILE A 5 -12.00 -8.04 3.77
CA ILE A 5 -11.24 -6.83 3.44
C ILE A 5 -11.63 -5.64 4.32
N THR A 6 -12.93 -5.45 4.57
CA THR A 6 -13.40 -4.41 5.50
C THR A 6 -12.91 -4.65 6.92
N GLU A 7 -12.84 -5.93 7.34
CA GLU A 7 -12.33 -6.32 8.66
C GLU A 7 -10.81 -6.17 8.75
N LEU A 8 -10.06 -6.61 7.72
CA LEU A 8 -8.61 -6.52 7.67
C LEU A 8 -8.10 -5.08 7.77
N PHE A 9 -8.74 -4.14 7.06
CA PHE A 9 -8.29 -2.74 7.02
C PHE A 9 -9.08 -1.81 7.95
N GLY A 10 -10.16 -2.28 8.58
CA GLY A 10 -11.03 -1.44 9.41
C GLY A 10 -11.75 -0.34 8.61
N ILE A 11 -12.19 -0.66 7.39
CA ILE A 11 -12.85 0.29 6.46
C ILE A 11 -14.33 -0.06 6.25
N GLN A 12 -15.12 0.92 5.81
CA GLN A 12 -16.58 0.75 5.61
C GLN A 12 -16.91 0.08 4.27
N TYR A 13 -16.19 0.48 3.22
CA TYR A 13 -16.39 -0.02 1.87
C TYR A 13 -15.15 -0.78 1.43
N PRO A 14 -15.30 -1.98 0.81
CA PRO A 14 -14.18 -2.75 0.28
C PRO A 14 -13.68 -2.15 -1.05
N ILE A 15 -13.46 -0.84 -1.07
CA ILE A 15 -13.00 -0.06 -2.21
C ILE A 15 -11.68 0.59 -1.82
N ILE A 16 -10.65 0.31 -2.60
CA ILE A 16 -9.28 0.76 -2.36
C ILE A 16 -8.89 1.64 -3.54
N GLN A 17 -8.47 2.87 -3.27
CA GLN A 17 -7.84 3.73 -4.28
C GLN A 17 -6.37 3.36 -4.36
N ALA A 18 -5.95 2.81 -5.51
CA ALA A 18 -4.59 2.33 -5.75
C ALA A 18 -3.54 3.45 -5.64
N GLY A 19 -2.38 3.18 -5.03
CA GLY A 19 -1.32 4.18 -4.92
C GLY A 19 -0.61 4.40 -6.25
N MET A 20 -0.96 5.48 -6.95
CA MET A 20 -0.48 5.83 -8.27
C MET A 20 0.61 6.89 -8.18
N ILE A 21 1.71 6.66 -8.90
CA ILE A 21 2.83 7.61 -9.03
C ILE A 21 2.28 8.94 -9.57
N TRP A 22 2.71 10.07 -9.00
CA TRP A 22 2.28 11.45 -9.31
C TRP A 22 0.82 11.82 -9.03
N ALA A 23 -0.12 10.86 -9.02
CA ALA A 23 -1.54 11.13 -8.82
C ALA A 23 -1.99 10.98 -7.35
N SER A 24 -1.43 10.00 -6.62
CA SER A 24 -1.91 9.64 -5.29
C SER A 24 -1.20 10.41 -4.17
N GLY A 25 -1.46 11.72 -4.14
CA GLY A 25 -1.09 12.59 -3.02
C GLY A 25 -2.05 12.48 -1.82
N TRP A 26 -1.73 13.18 -0.72
CA TRP A 26 -2.51 13.11 0.53
C TRP A 26 -3.96 13.59 0.37
N ARG A 27 -4.22 14.55 -0.53
CA ARG A 27 -5.58 15.05 -0.80
C ARG A 27 -6.50 13.95 -1.32
N LEU A 28 -6.03 13.16 -2.29
CA LEU A 28 -6.81 12.06 -2.85
C LEU A 28 -6.98 10.93 -1.82
N ALA A 29 -5.88 10.48 -1.22
CA ALA A 29 -5.91 9.37 -0.27
C ALA A 29 -6.81 9.69 0.94
N SER A 30 -6.65 10.86 1.55
CA SER A 30 -7.48 11.27 2.70
C SER A 30 -8.95 11.43 2.33
N ALA A 31 -9.28 11.94 1.14
CA ALA A 31 -10.66 12.04 0.68
C ALA A 31 -11.34 10.66 0.55
N VAL A 32 -10.64 9.69 -0.05
CA VAL A 32 -11.13 8.31 -0.17
C VAL A 32 -11.32 7.65 1.20
N SER A 33 -10.33 7.79 2.09
CA SER A 33 -10.42 7.28 3.47
C SER A 33 -11.59 7.93 4.21
N ASN A 34 -11.77 9.25 4.11
CA ASN A 34 -12.89 9.98 4.70
C ASN A 34 -14.25 9.51 4.18
N ALA A 35 -14.35 9.16 2.89
CA ALA A 35 -15.55 8.58 2.28
C ALA A 35 -15.83 7.12 2.73
N GLY A 36 -14.89 6.46 3.41
CA GLY A 36 -15.06 5.12 3.99
C GLY A 36 -14.38 3.99 3.22
N GLY A 37 -13.67 4.28 2.13
CA GLY A 37 -12.76 3.33 1.48
C GLY A 37 -11.36 3.35 2.11
N LEU A 38 -10.39 2.78 1.40
CA LEU A 38 -8.97 2.89 1.75
C LEU A 38 -8.22 3.72 0.71
N GLY A 39 -7.73 4.90 1.10
CA GLY A 39 -6.82 5.69 0.29
C GLY A 39 -5.37 5.24 0.45
N LEU A 40 -4.63 5.17 -0.65
CA LEU A 40 -3.20 4.84 -0.65
C LEU A 40 -2.39 6.02 -1.21
N LEU A 41 -1.33 6.42 -0.49
CA LEU A 41 -0.29 7.31 -1.00
C LEU A 41 0.58 6.57 -2.01
N GLY A 42 0.96 7.20 -3.11
CA GLY A 42 1.86 6.62 -4.12
C GLY A 42 3.31 7.02 -3.89
N ALA A 43 4.08 6.22 -3.13
CA ALA A 43 5.45 6.57 -2.76
C ALA A 43 6.46 6.51 -3.92
N GLY A 44 6.12 5.87 -5.05
CA GLY A 44 7.04 5.65 -6.17
C GLY A 44 7.66 6.93 -6.79
N SER A 45 7.00 8.09 -6.65
CA SER A 45 7.51 9.40 -7.08
C SER A 45 7.95 10.32 -5.94
N MET A 46 7.94 9.84 -4.70
CA MET A 46 8.17 10.66 -3.53
C MET A 46 9.58 10.40 -2.98
N TYR A 47 10.43 11.41 -3.03
CA TYR A 47 11.64 11.43 -2.21
C TYR A 47 11.26 11.32 -0.72
N PRO A 48 12.18 10.87 0.16
CA PRO A 48 11.88 10.61 1.58
C PRO A 48 11.15 11.77 2.28
N GLU A 49 11.60 13.01 2.10
CA GLU A 49 10.96 14.20 2.70
C GLU A 49 9.56 14.47 2.15
N VAL A 50 9.34 14.23 0.84
CA VAL A 50 8.02 14.38 0.22
C VAL A 50 7.06 13.32 0.77
N LEU A 51 7.52 12.07 0.94
CA LEU A 51 6.71 11.04 1.57
C LEU A 51 6.36 11.40 3.02
N ARG A 52 7.34 11.87 3.80
CA ARG A 52 7.14 12.33 5.17
C ARG A 52 6.07 13.42 5.22
N GLU A 53 6.17 14.43 4.36
CA GLU A 53 5.18 15.52 4.26
C GLU A 53 3.77 14.98 3.93
N HIS A 54 3.67 14.10 2.93
CA HIS A 54 2.39 13.52 2.52
C HIS A 54 1.74 12.66 3.61
N ILE A 55 2.52 11.88 4.36
CA ILE A 55 2.01 11.10 5.50
C ILE A 55 1.46 12.03 6.59
N HIS A 56 2.21 13.07 6.98
CA HIS A 56 1.77 14.03 8.00
C HIS A 56 0.47 14.74 7.59
N LYS A 57 0.41 15.25 6.35
CA LYS A 57 -0.79 15.92 5.84
C LYS A 57 -1.99 14.97 5.75
N CYS A 58 -1.76 13.70 5.41
CA CYS A 58 -2.84 12.69 5.40
C CYS A 58 -3.37 12.44 6.82
N GLN A 59 -2.49 12.27 7.82
CA GLN A 59 -2.86 12.07 9.24
C GLN A 59 -3.59 13.28 9.85
N GLN A 60 -3.32 14.48 9.36
CA GLN A 60 -4.06 15.69 9.72
C GLN A 60 -5.45 15.73 9.06
N ALA A 61 -5.55 15.29 7.80
CA ALA A 61 -6.77 15.36 7.01
C ALA A 61 -7.77 14.21 7.25
N THR A 62 -7.32 13.08 7.82
CA THR A 62 -8.20 11.95 8.17
C THR A 62 -7.79 11.27 9.46
N LYS A 63 -8.79 10.78 10.21
CA LYS A 63 -8.63 9.84 11.33
C LYS A 63 -8.98 8.40 10.95
N LYS A 64 -9.40 8.18 9.71
CA LYS A 64 -9.71 6.85 9.17
C LYS A 64 -8.44 6.20 8.60
N PRO A 65 -8.42 4.86 8.47
CA PRO A 65 -7.27 4.15 7.92
C PRO A 65 -6.88 4.65 6.52
N PHE A 66 -5.57 4.74 6.28
CA PHE A 66 -4.96 4.95 4.96
C PHE A 66 -3.69 4.09 4.88
N GLY A 67 -3.18 3.89 3.68
CA GLY A 67 -1.94 3.15 3.46
C GLY A 67 -0.96 3.86 2.54
N VAL A 68 0.17 3.19 2.30
CA VAL A 68 1.22 3.64 1.37
C VAL A 68 1.52 2.51 0.40
N ASN A 69 1.51 2.82 -0.90
CA ASN A 69 2.00 1.93 -1.94
C ASN A 69 3.49 2.19 -2.20
N VAL A 70 4.30 1.14 -2.14
CA VAL A 70 5.76 1.19 -2.29
C VAL A 70 6.19 0.21 -3.40
N PRO A 71 6.52 0.71 -4.61
CA PRO A 71 7.16 -0.10 -5.63
C PRO A 71 8.53 -0.54 -5.14
N MET A 72 8.81 -1.85 -5.13
CA MET A 72 10.02 -2.41 -4.53
C MET A 72 11.31 -2.11 -5.33
N LEU A 73 11.19 -1.54 -6.52
CA LEU A 73 12.31 -1.04 -7.33
C LEU A 73 12.75 0.38 -6.94
N TYR A 74 12.15 0.98 -5.91
CA TYR A 74 12.54 2.33 -5.48
C TYR A 74 13.99 2.32 -4.94
N PRO A 75 14.87 3.26 -5.35
CA PRO A 75 16.31 3.19 -5.09
C PRO A 75 16.72 3.17 -3.61
N ASP A 76 16.01 3.90 -2.75
CA ASP A 76 16.31 4.03 -1.32
C ASP A 76 15.16 3.45 -0.48
N MET A 77 15.05 2.12 -0.53
CA MET A 77 13.96 1.40 0.13
C MET A 77 14.01 1.51 1.65
N ASP A 78 15.21 1.44 2.24
CA ASP A 78 15.41 1.56 3.67
C ASP A 78 14.84 2.88 4.22
N ALA A 79 15.12 4.01 3.56
CA ALA A 79 14.59 5.30 3.99
C ALA A 79 13.06 5.34 3.97
N ILE A 80 12.44 4.82 2.90
CA ILE A 80 10.97 4.80 2.75
C ILE A 80 10.32 3.92 3.82
N ILE A 81 10.85 2.72 4.04
CA ILE A 81 10.32 1.79 5.05
C ILE A 81 10.49 2.34 6.46
N ASN A 82 11.64 2.95 6.77
CA ASN A 82 11.89 3.58 8.06
C ASN A 82 10.91 4.73 8.32
N ILE A 83 10.62 5.58 7.33
CA ILE A 83 9.63 6.66 7.45
C ILE A 83 8.23 6.10 7.70
N ILE A 84 7.83 5.06 6.98
CA ILE A 84 6.52 4.41 7.16
C ILE A 84 6.36 3.89 8.60
N ILE A 85 7.40 3.25 9.14
CA ILE A 85 7.42 2.70 10.50
C ILE A 85 7.42 3.83 11.53
N GLU A 86 8.32 4.80 11.40
CA GLU A 86 8.48 5.95 12.31
C GLU A 86 7.16 6.73 12.45
N LEU A 87 6.50 7.00 11.32
CA LEU A 87 5.26 7.77 11.29
C LEU A 87 4.01 6.92 11.58
N GLY A 88 4.17 5.62 11.87
CA GLY A 88 3.10 4.76 12.35
C GLY A 88 2.05 4.41 11.30
N VAL A 89 2.39 4.40 10.02
CA VAL A 89 1.51 3.88 8.95
C VAL A 89 1.25 2.40 9.20
N LYS A 90 -0.02 1.97 9.11
CA LYS A 90 -0.44 0.60 9.47
C LYS A 90 -0.69 -0.33 8.29
N ILE A 91 -0.75 0.21 7.07
CA ILE A 91 -1.10 -0.55 5.88
C ILE A 91 -0.10 -0.20 4.77
N VAL A 92 0.60 -1.21 4.25
CA VAL A 92 1.56 -1.06 3.16
C VAL A 92 1.19 -1.99 2.02
N PHE A 93 1.09 -1.41 0.83
CA PHE A 93 0.97 -2.14 -0.43
C PHE A 93 2.37 -2.15 -1.07
N THR A 94 2.81 -3.32 -1.52
CA THR A 94 4.07 -3.47 -2.26
C THR A 94 3.77 -3.97 -3.66
N SER A 95 4.57 -3.53 -4.64
CA SER A 95 4.46 -3.96 -6.03
C SER A 95 5.84 -4.09 -6.67
N ALA A 96 5.91 -4.72 -7.86
CA ALA A 96 7.12 -4.81 -8.67
C ALA A 96 8.36 -5.29 -7.88
N GLY A 97 8.35 -6.52 -7.36
CA GLY A 97 9.51 -7.09 -6.66
C GLY A 97 9.21 -8.39 -5.94
N ASN A 98 10.12 -8.82 -5.06
CA ASN A 98 9.95 -10.03 -4.26
C ASN A 98 9.34 -9.69 -2.88
N PRO A 99 8.11 -10.12 -2.57
CA PRO A 99 7.45 -9.79 -1.30
C PRO A 99 8.22 -10.28 -0.07
N ALA A 100 9.04 -11.33 -0.21
CA ALA A 100 9.81 -11.90 0.90
C ALA A 100 10.85 -10.93 1.49
N THR A 101 11.28 -9.90 0.75
CA THR A 101 12.33 -8.98 1.19
C THR A 101 11.90 -8.14 2.40
N TRP A 102 10.66 -7.64 2.42
CA TRP A 102 10.21 -6.66 3.42
C TRP A 102 9.03 -7.11 4.27
N THR A 103 8.30 -8.16 3.86
CA THR A 103 7.06 -8.58 4.55
C THR A 103 7.30 -8.89 6.02
N ALA A 104 8.29 -9.75 6.33
CA ALA A 104 8.57 -10.12 7.72
C ALA A 104 8.99 -8.91 8.59
N HIS A 105 9.77 -7.99 8.02
CA HIS A 105 10.20 -6.78 8.71
C HIS A 105 9.01 -5.86 9.01
N LEU A 106 8.19 -5.52 8.01
CA LEU A 106 7.00 -4.69 8.18
C LEU A 106 6.02 -5.30 9.20
N LYS A 107 5.78 -6.61 9.13
CA LYS A 107 4.88 -7.31 10.05
C LYS A 107 5.38 -7.31 11.49
N LYS A 108 6.71 -7.35 11.73
CA LYS A 108 7.28 -7.18 13.08
C LYS A 108 6.91 -5.84 13.71
N HIS A 109 6.65 -4.81 12.90
CA HIS A 109 6.20 -3.49 13.34
C HIS A 109 4.67 -3.33 13.35
N GLY A 110 3.92 -4.44 13.21
CA GLY A 110 2.46 -4.44 13.25
C GLY A 110 1.80 -3.82 12.02
N ILE A 111 2.50 -3.85 10.87
CA ILE A 111 1.99 -3.34 9.60
C ILE A 111 1.31 -4.46 8.83
N THR A 112 0.10 -4.21 8.36
CA THR A 112 -0.60 -5.07 7.40
C THR A 112 0.05 -4.92 6.03
N VAL A 113 0.50 -6.03 5.44
CA VAL A 113 1.22 -6.04 4.16
C VAL A 113 0.35 -6.66 3.08
N VAL A 114 0.19 -5.93 1.98
CA VAL A 114 -0.50 -6.39 0.76
C VAL A 114 0.49 -6.38 -0.39
N HIS A 115 0.47 -7.40 -1.24
CA HIS A 115 1.33 -7.44 -2.43
C HIS A 115 0.52 -7.52 -3.72
N VAL A 116 0.88 -6.69 -4.70
CA VAL A 116 0.31 -6.73 -6.05
C VAL A 116 0.93 -7.88 -6.83
N VAL A 117 0.10 -8.71 -7.43
CA VAL A 117 0.49 -9.90 -8.19
C VAL A 117 -0.26 -9.93 -9.52
N SER A 118 0.40 -10.44 -10.55
CA SER A 118 -0.22 -10.63 -11.87
C SER A 118 -0.68 -12.06 -12.13
N SER A 119 -0.21 -13.06 -11.38
CA SER A 119 -0.55 -14.47 -11.66
C SER A 119 -0.76 -15.29 -10.40
N VAL A 120 -1.45 -16.43 -10.54
CA VAL A 120 -1.64 -17.41 -9.45
C VAL A 120 -0.32 -17.87 -8.85
N LYS A 121 0.72 -18.03 -9.69
CA LYS A 121 2.06 -18.42 -9.24
C LYS A 121 2.65 -17.36 -8.30
N PHE A 122 2.50 -16.07 -8.63
CA PHE A 122 2.97 -14.99 -7.77
C PHE A 122 2.09 -14.79 -6.53
N ALA A 123 0.78 -15.01 -6.63
CA ALA A 123 -0.12 -15.01 -5.48
C ALA A 123 0.31 -16.04 -4.42
N ARG A 124 0.61 -17.28 -4.83
CA ARG A 124 1.11 -18.33 -3.92
C ARG A 124 2.46 -17.97 -3.30
N LYS A 125 3.37 -17.34 -4.04
CA LYS A 125 4.65 -16.88 -3.50
C LYS A 125 4.48 -15.75 -2.49
N ALA A 126 3.54 -14.82 -2.75
CA ALA A 126 3.23 -13.75 -1.81
C ALA A 126 2.61 -14.31 -0.51
N GLU A 127 1.68 -15.25 -0.63
CA GLU A 127 1.12 -15.99 0.52
C GLU A 127 2.22 -16.69 1.34
N GLN A 128 3.14 -17.40 0.68
CA GLN A 128 4.29 -18.05 1.34
C GLN A 128 5.23 -17.05 2.02
N ALA A 129 5.37 -15.84 1.48
CA ALA A 129 6.12 -14.75 2.10
C ALA A 129 5.41 -14.14 3.33
N GLY A 130 4.14 -14.51 3.57
CA GLY A 130 3.37 -14.14 4.75
C GLY A 130 2.62 -12.82 4.62
N VAL A 131 2.30 -12.36 3.40
CA VAL A 131 1.45 -11.17 3.21
C VAL A 131 0.03 -11.43 3.74
N ASP A 132 -0.67 -10.37 4.15
CA ASP A 132 -2.02 -10.48 4.71
C ASP A 132 -3.12 -10.49 3.64
N ALA A 133 -2.82 -9.94 2.45
CA ALA A 133 -3.67 -10.03 1.27
C ALA A 133 -2.84 -9.87 -0.02
N VAL A 134 -3.46 -10.17 -1.16
CA VAL A 134 -2.92 -9.88 -2.49
C VAL A 134 -3.89 -9.02 -3.29
N VAL A 135 -3.34 -8.18 -4.17
CA VAL A 135 -4.10 -7.52 -5.25
C VAL A 135 -3.79 -8.29 -6.52
N ALA A 136 -4.79 -8.96 -7.10
CA ALA A 136 -4.68 -9.55 -8.43
C ALA A 136 -4.96 -8.46 -9.46
N GLU A 137 -3.92 -7.95 -10.12
CA GLU A 137 -4.01 -6.87 -11.09
C GLU A 137 -4.10 -7.42 -12.51
N GLY A 138 -5.19 -7.10 -13.21
CA GLY A 138 -5.45 -7.55 -14.58
C GLY A 138 -4.65 -6.80 -15.63
N PHE A 139 -4.58 -7.37 -16.83
CA PHE A 139 -3.87 -6.78 -17.97
C PHE A 139 -4.43 -5.41 -18.40
N GLU A 140 -5.72 -5.17 -18.16
CA GLU A 140 -6.44 -3.93 -18.47
C GLU A 140 -6.11 -2.74 -17.55
N ALA A 141 -5.33 -2.96 -16.49
CA ALA A 141 -4.93 -1.91 -15.56
C ALA A 141 -4.10 -0.81 -16.24
N GLY A 142 -4.04 0.38 -15.64
CA GLY A 142 -3.11 1.42 -16.09
C GLY A 142 -1.73 1.22 -15.47
N GLY A 143 -0.66 1.55 -16.21
CA GLY A 143 0.71 1.51 -15.68
C GLY A 143 1.49 0.25 -16.05
N HIS A 144 2.22 -0.32 -15.10
CA HIS A 144 3.05 -1.51 -15.33
C HIS A 144 2.25 -2.77 -15.03
N ASN A 145 1.97 -3.58 -16.06
CA ASN A 145 1.14 -4.77 -15.90
C ASN A 145 1.93 -6.04 -16.16
N GLY A 146 1.47 -7.14 -15.55
CA GLY A 146 1.84 -8.49 -16.00
C GLY A 146 1.16 -8.83 -17.32
N ARG A 147 1.72 -9.80 -18.04
CA ARG A 147 1.17 -10.33 -19.31
C ARG A 147 0.27 -11.55 -19.14
N ASP A 148 0.40 -12.23 -18.00
CA ASP A 148 -0.29 -13.50 -17.69
C ASP A 148 -1.40 -13.26 -16.69
#